data_AF-A0A8S8YQE9-F1
#
_entry.id   AF-A0A8S8YQE9-F1
#
_cell.length_a   1.000
_cell.length_b   1.000
_cell.length_c   1.000
_cell.angle_alpha   90.00
_cell.angle_beta   90.00
_cell.angle_gamma   90.00
#
_symmetry.space_group_name_H-M   'P 1'
#
loop_
_entity.id
_entity.type
_entity.pdbx_description
1 polymer ?
#
loop_
_entity_poly.entity_id
_entity_poly.type
_entity_poly.pdbx_seq_one_letter_code
_entity_poly.pdbx_strand_id
1 'polypeptide(L)' 'MELLSMQGNLAPGPDGAFTHIHIVASDDDHVVRGGHLFEATVEVTAEIHMRELDEGDATMVRKATESDFFGLSFYDLEG' A
#
# COMPACT_ATOMS: atom_id res chain seq x y z
N MET A 1 8.78 -2.52 18.35
CA MET A 1 8.37 -3.34 17.19
C MET A 1 9.23 -2.94 16.01
N GLU A 2 9.87 -3.91 15.37
CA GLU A 2 10.70 -3.69 14.19
C GLU A 2 9.89 -3.92 12.92
N LEU A 3 10.00 -3.02 11.94
CA LEU A 3 9.39 -3.17 10.63
C LEU A 3 10.23 -4.13 9.78
N LEU A 4 9.76 -5.36 9.60
CA LEU A 4 10.47 -6.41 8.87
C LEU A 4 10.23 -6.31 7.36
N SER A 5 8.99 -5.98 6.97
CA SER A 5 8.67 -5.70 5.58
C SER A 5 7.46 -4.77 5.47
N MET A 6 7.45 -4.00 4.38
CA MET A 6 6.35 -3.14 3.97
C MET A 6 6.13 -3.35 2.49
N GLN A 7 4.91 -3.70 2.09
CA GLN A 7 4.54 -3.86 0.70
C GLN A 7 3.20 -3.20 0.43
N GLY A 8 3.12 -2.44 -0.66
CA GLY A 8 1.90 -1.74 -1.00
C GLY A 8 2.00 -1.00 -2.32
N ASN A 9 0.97 -0.23 -2.60
CA ASN A 9 0.94 0.71 -3.72
C ASN A 9 0.27 2.02 -3.30
N LEU A 10 0.59 3.07 -4.06
CA LEU A 10 -0.07 4.36 -4.03
C LEU A 10 -0.84 4.53 -5.35
N ALA A 11 -2.14 4.78 -5.26
CA ALA A 11 -2.98 5.01 -6.43
C ALA A 11 -4.05 6.06 -6.09
N PRO A 12 -4.39 6.98 -7.02
CA PRO A 12 -5.50 7.90 -6.84
C PRO A 12 -6.84 7.14 -6.72
N GLY A 13 -7.73 7.65 -5.88
CA GLY A 13 -9.13 7.24 -5.78
C GLY A 13 -10.07 8.45 -5.84
N PRO A 14 -11.37 8.25 -5.55
CA PRO A 14 -12.38 9.31 -5.62
C PRO A 14 -12.06 10.54 -4.76
N ASP A 15 -11.41 10.32 -3.61
CA ASP A 15 -11.07 11.36 -2.63
C ASP A 15 -9.60 11.81 -2.70
N GLY A 16 -8.86 11.43 -3.75
CA GLY A 16 -7.46 11.79 -3.95
C GLY A 16 -6.49 10.62 -3.75
N ALA A 17 -5.24 10.91 -3.41
CA ALA A 17 -4.19 9.91 -3.27
C ALA A 17 -4.48 8.93 -2.12
N PHE A 18 -4.33 7.63 -2.37
CA PHE A 18 -4.57 6.59 -1.38
C PHE A 18 -3.52 5.49 -1.43
N THR A 19 -3.01 5.09 -0.27
CA THR A 19 -2.07 3.98 -0.11
C THR A 19 -2.77 2.71 0.37
N HIS A 20 -2.49 1.57 -0.25
CA HIS A 20 -2.81 0.26 0.33
C HIS A 20 -1.52 -0.46 0.69
N ILE A 21 -1.26 -0.58 1.99
CA ILE A 21 -0.01 -1.10 2.53
C ILE A 21 -0.32 -2.29 3.44
N HIS A 22 0.49 -3.33 3.34
CA HIS A 22 0.59 -4.42 4.30
C HIS A 22 1.98 -4.41 4.91
N ILE A 23 2.07 -4.80 6.19
CA ILE A 23 3.35 -4.90 6.89
C ILE A 23 3.54 -6.28 7.51
N VAL A 24 4.80 -6.59 7.77
CA VAL A 24 5.23 -7.60 8.73
C VAL A 24 6.13 -6.92 9.74
N ALA A 25 5.90 -7.16 11.03
CA ALA A 25 6.68 -6.58 12.10
C ALA A 25 6.87 -7.58 13.25
N SER A 26 7.96 -7.46 13.99
CA SER A 26 8.23 -8.28 15.17
C SER A 26 8.33 -7.44 16.44
N ASP A 27 7.90 -8.00 17.57
CA ASP A 27 8.17 -7.44 18.89
C ASP A 27 9.50 -7.94 19.46
N ASP A 28 9.81 -7.51 20.70
CA ASP A 28 11.08 -7.75 21.37
C ASP A 28 11.31 -9.25 21.70
N ASP A 29 10.23 -10.04 21.74
CA ASP A 29 10.26 -11.50 21.91
C ASP A 29 10.37 -12.23 20.56
N HIS A 30 10.59 -11.49 19.46
CA HIS A 30 10.59 -11.97 18.08
C HIS A 30 9.26 -12.57 17.62
N VAL A 31 8.13 -12.22 18.24
CA VAL A 31 6.81 -12.65 17.76
C VAL A 31 6.43 -11.82 16.56
N VAL A 32 6.18 -12.49 15.43
CA VAL A 32 5.85 -11.86 14.15
C VAL A 32 4.34 -11.62 14.05
N ARG A 33 3.98 -10.40 13.65
CA ARG A 33 2.61 -9.96 13.35
C ARG A 33 2.59 -9.32 11.96
N GLY A 34 1.45 -9.38 11.28
CA GLY A 34 1.32 -8.77 9.96
C GLY A 34 -0.11 -8.70 9.46
N GLY A 35 -0.30 -7.96 8.38
CA GLY A 35 -1.58 -7.73 7.73
C GLY A 35 -1.70 -6.31 7.16
N HIS A 36 -2.94 -5.87 6.98
CA HIS A 36 -3.26 -4.53 6.49
C HIS A 36 -2.84 -3.46 7.50
N LEU A 37 -2.08 -2.46 7.05
CA LEU A 37 -1.66 -1.33 7.86
C LEU A 37 -2.73 -0.23 7.81
N PHE A 38 -3.44 -0.02 8.92
CA PHE A 38 -4.34 1.11 9.09
C PHE A 38 -3.57 2.37 9.48
N GLU A 39 -2.78 2.28 10.53
CA GLU A 39 -1.91 3.36 11.01
C GLU A 39 -0.73 2.79 11.80
N ALA A 40 0.39 3.51 11.81
CA ALA A 40 1.52 3.29 12.70
C ALA A 40 2.33 4.59 12.81
N THR A 41 3.03 4.76 13.93
CA THR A 41 3.96 5.88 14.14
C THR A 41 5.39 5.38 13.96
N VAL A 42 6.18 6.09 13.14
CA VAL A 42 7.62 5.81 13.00
C VAL A 42 8.33 6.39 14.22
N GLU A 43 8.86 5.52 15.08
CA GLU A 43 9.59 5.94 16.28
C GLU A 43 11.01 6.42 15.97
N VAL A 44 11.71 5.71 15.08
CA VAL A 44 13.10 5.99 14.73
C VAL A 44 13.24 6.25 13.22
N THR A 45 13.09 5.21 12.39
CA THR A 45 13.23 5.32 10.92
C THR A 45 12.29 4.34 10.22
N ALA A 46 11.76 4.74 9.06
CA ALA A 46 11.17 3.84 8.08
C ALA A 46 11.84 4.12 6.72
N GLU A 47 12.60 3.16 6.21
CA GLU A 47 13.26 3.26 4.91
C GLU A 47 12.33 2.72 3.82
N ILE A 48 11.73 3.63 3.05
CA ILE A 48 10.69 3.30 2.07
C ILE A 48 11.22 3.53 0.67
N HIS A 49 11.28 2.46 -0.13
CA HIS A 49 11.57 2.54 -1.55
C HIS A 49 10.26 2.56 -2.35
N MET A 50 10.05 3.61 -3.14
CA MET A 50 8.90 3.76 -4.03
C MET A 50 9.36 3.72 -5.48
N ARG A 51 8.71 2.89 -6.29
CA ARG A 51 8.88 2.89 -7.75
C ARG A 51 7.69 3.59 -8.38
N GLU A 52 7.96 4.67 -9.07
CA GLU A 52 6.97 5.31 -9.95
C GLU A 52 6.75 4.43 -11.20
N LEU A 53 5.49 4.20 -11.54
CA LEU A 53 5.10 3.43 -12.72
C LEU A 53 4.78 4.43 -13.83
N ASP A 54 5.81 4.84 -14.57
CA ASP A 54 5.74 5.90 -15.58
C ASP A 54 5.55 5.31 -16.99
N GLU A 55 4.46 4.56 -17.19
CA GLU A 55 4.12 3.91 -18.47
C GLU A 55 2.93 4.60 -19.15
N GLY A 56 3.11 5.86 -19.54
CA GLY A 56 2.18 6.58 -20.42
C GLY A 56 0.79 6.83 -19.81
N ASP A 57 -0.28 6.62 -20.59
CA ASP A 57 -1.68 6.83 -20.16
C ASP A 57 -2.19 5.76 -19.16
N ALA A 58 -1.41 4.71 -18.87
CA ALA A 58 -1.79 3.63 -17.98
C ALA A 58 -1.83 4.09 -16.51
N THR A 59 -2.98 4.62 -16.09
CA THR A 59 -3.22 5.02 -14.71
C THR A 59 -3.89 3.91 -13.91
N MET A 60 -3.31 3.51 -12.77
CA MET A 60 -4.03 2.73 -11.77
C MET A 60 -4.93 3.66 -10.95
N VAL A 61 -6.23 3.39 -10.94
CA VAL A 61 -7.20 4.21 -10.18
C VAL A 61 -8.04 3.31 -9.29
N ARG A 62 -8.23 3.70 -8.03
CA ARG A 62 -9.15 3.05 -7.11
C ARG A 62 -10.57 3.39 -7.46
N LYS A 63 -11.41 2.36 -7.51
CA LYS A 63 -12.86 2.50 -7.69
C LYS A 63 -13.57 1.90 -6.49
N ALA A 64 -14.58 2.61 -6.00
CA ALA A 64 -15.52 2.06 -5.05
C ALA A 64 -16.16 0.80 -5.66
N THR A 65 -16.32 -0.24 -4.85
CA THR A 65 -17.08 -1.44 -5.26
C THR A 65 -18.42 -1.45 -4.55
N GLU A 66 -19.27 -2.44 -4.84
CA GLU A 66 -20.51 -2.69 -4.10
C GLU A 66 -20.26 -3.22 -2.67
N SER A 67 -19.00 -3.36 -2.26
CA SER A 67 -18.57 -3.76 -0.92
C SER A 67 -17.72 -2.67 -0.27
N ASP A 68 -17.43 -2.83 1.02
CA ASP A 68 -16.52 -1.95 1.75
C ASP A 68 -15.06 -2.00 1.22
N PHE A 69 -14.76 -2.90 0.28
CA PHE A 69 -13.45 -2.97 -0.37
C PHE A 69 -13.35 -2.03 -1.58
N PHE A 70 -12.20 -1.39 -1.74
CA PHE A 70 -11.86 -0.67 -2.97
C PHE A 70 -11.15 -1.60 -3.95
N GLY A 71 -11.68 -1.67 -5.17
CA GLY A 71 -11.02 -2.37 -6.28
C GLY A 71 -9.95 -1.48 -6.91
N LEU A 72 -8.92 -2.10 -7.48
CA LEU A 72 -7.98 -1.41 -8.37
C LEU A 72 -8.46 -1.58 -9.80
N SER A 73 -8.75 -0.47 -10.47
CA SER A 73 -9.00 -0.43 -11.90
C SER A 73 -7.69 -0.10 -12.60
N PHE A 74 -7.32 -0.94 -13.55
CA PHE A 74 -6.18 -0.69 -14.42
C PHE A 74 -6.72 -0.01 -15.68
N TYR A 75 -6.15 1.14 -16.05
CA TYR A 75 -6.38 1.69 -17.39
C TYR A 75 -5.58 0.83 -18.36
N ASP A 76 -6.32 0.13 -19.23
CA ASP A 76 -5.84 -0.66 -20.38
C ASP A 76 -4.35 -1.04 -20.33
N LEU A 77 -4.01 -1.98 -19.46
CA LEU A 77 -2.72 -2.66 -19.51
C LEU A 77 -2.79 -3.65 -20.68
N GLU A 78 -2.77 -3.13 -21.91
CA GLU A 78 -2.48 -3.95 -23.08
C GLU A 78 -1.05 -4.47 -22.90
N GLY A 79 -0.94 -5.77 -22.63
CA GLY A 79 0.33 -6.50 -22.62
C GLY A 79 0.74 -6.96 -24.01
#